data_AF-A0A0B1SCM6-F1
#
_entry.id   AF-A0A0B1SCM6-F1
#
_cell.length_a   1.000
_cell.length_b   1.000
_cell.length_c   1.000
_cell.angle_alpha   90.00
_cell.angle_beta   90.00
_cell.angle_gamma   90.00
#
_symmetry.space_group_name_H-M   'P 1'
#
loop_
_entity.id
_entity.type
_entity.pdbx_description
1 polymer ?
#
loop_
_entity_poly.entity_id
_entity_poly.type
_entity_poly.pdbx_seq_one_letter_code
_entity_poly.pdbx_strand_id
1 'polypeptide(L)' 'MSGNKIILGYSNLMNMGFAWSDGNPSTYTNWAMGEPVTVVAGVAWMDLGTGWWNTAAPTAKSHYICALPAYRPNC' A
#
# COMPACT_ATOMS: atom_id res chain seq x y z
N MET A 1 -1.17 8.75 19.52
CA MET A 1 -0.94 9.75 18.47
C MET A 1 -1.06 9.05 17.11
N SER A 2 -2.22 9.19 16.47
CA SER A 2 -2.65 8.46 15.26
C SER A 2 -2.13 9.09 13.94
N GLY A 3 -1.05 9.85 13.99
CA GLY A 3 -0.85 10.97 13.06
C GLY A 3 -0.15 10.70 11.73
N ASN A 4 0.68 9.66 11.61
CA ASN A 4 1.61 9.54 10.47
C ASN A 4 1.46 8.23 9.70
N LYS A 5 0.26 7.63 9.63
CA LYS A 5 0.05 6.39 8.89
C LYS A 5 -1.02 6.58 7.82
N ILE A 6 -0.71 6.16 6.60
CA ILE A 6 -1.68 6.10 5.50
C ILE A 6 -1.60 4.75 4.80
N ILE A 7 -2.74 4.08 4.60
CA ILE A 7 -2.83 2.83 3.85
C ILE A 7 -2.72 3.14 2.35
N LEU A 8 -1.92 2.33 1.66
CA LEU A 8 -1.76 2.36 0.22
C LEU A 8 -2.64 1.30 -0.43
N GLY A 9 -2.88 1.41 -1.74
CA GLY A 9 -3.52 0.37 -2.55
C GLY A 9 -2.62 -0.83 -2.88
N TYR A 10 -1.55 -1.08 -2.11
CA TYR A 10 -0.56 -2.12 -2.40
C TYR A 10 -0.70 -3.27 -1.41
N SER A 11 -0.90 -4.51 -1.88
CA SER A 11 -1.21 -5.64 -0.98
C SER A 11 -0.84 -7.00 -1.57
N ASN A 12 -0.63 -8.01 -0.73
CA ASN A 12 -0.39 -9.41 -1.15
C ASN A 12 -1.60 -10.34 -0.92
N LEU A 13 -2.81 -9.79 -0.86
CA LEU A 13 -4.03 -10.55 -0.55
C LEU A 13 -4.35 -11.67 -1.57
N MET A 14 -3.81 -11.57 -2.79
CA MET A 14 -4.02 -12.57 -3.85
C MET A 14 -2.95 -13.70 -3.84
N ASN A 15 -2.09 -13.78 -2.82
CA ASN A 15 -1.03 -14.79 -2.68
C ASN A 15 -0.02 -14.87 -3.85
N MET A 16 0.08 -13.83 -4.68
CA MET A 16 1.04 -13.74 -5.80
C MET A 16 2.13 -12.69 -5.55
N GLY A 17 2.39 -12.36 -4.28
CA GLY A 17 3.22 -11.22 -3.89
C GLY A 17 2.42 -9.91 -3.83
N PHE A 18 3.10 -8.80 -3.52
CA PHE A 18 2.46 -7.49 -3.44
C PHE A 18 2.13 -6.94 -4.83
N ALA A 19 0.91 -6.46 -5.00
CA ALA A 19 0.40 -5.86 -6.23
C ALA A 19 -0.46 -4.63 -5.92
N TRP A 20 -0.51 -3.69 -6.87
CA TRP A 20 -1.38 -2.53 -6.80
C TRP A 20 -2.82 -2.90 -7.12
N SER A 21 -3.77 -2.33 -6.38
CA SER A 21 -5.21 -2.55 -6.53
C SER A 21 -5.77 -2.06 -7.87
N ASP A 22 -5.06 -1.17 -8.55
CA ASP A 22 -5.42 -0.62 -9.86
C ASP A 22 -4.84 -1.43 -11.04
N GLY A 23 -4.07 -2.50 -10.76
CA GLY A 23 -3.45 -3.35 -11.77
C GLY A 23 -2.16 -2.77 -12.39
N ASN A 24 -1.69 -1.60 -11.94
CA ASN A 24 -0.41 -1.08 -12.41
C ASN A 24 0.75 -2.01 -11.99
N PRO A 25 1.80 -2.12 -12.83
CA PRO A 25 2.96 -2.94 -12.50
C PRO A 25 3.72 -2.36 -11.30
N SER A 26 4.32 -3.25 -10.50
CA SER A 26 5.15 -2.88 -9.36
C SER A 26 6.55 -2.45 -9.83
N THR A 27 6.71 -1.18 -10.20
CA THR A 27 8.00 -0.63 -10.69
C THR A 27 8.80 0.09 -9.62
N TYR A 28 8.18 0.41 -8.48
CA TYR A 28 8.80 1.10 -7.36
C TYR A 28 8.27 0.58 -6.03
N THR A 29 9.16 0.41 -5.07
CA THR A 29 8.81 0.10 -3.67
C THR A 29 9.73 0.89 -2.74
N ASN A 30 9.21 1.28 -1.56
CA ASN A 30 9.98 1.98 -0.54
C ASN A 30 9.85 1.31 0.82
N TRP A 31 10.13 0.02 0.88
CA TRP A 31 9.98 -0.78 2.10
C TRP A 31 10.93 -0.32 3.22
N ALA A 32 10.41 -0.28 4.44
CA ALA A 32 11.22 -0.14 5.63
C ALA A 32 12.13 -1.37 5.81
N MET A 33 13.15 -1.23 6.64
CA MET A 33 14.04 -2.36 6.94
C MET A 33 13.26 -3.51 7.60
N GLY A 34 13.35 -4.71 7.00
CA GLY A 34 12.64 -5.91 7.47
C GLY A 34 11.25 -6.11 6.86
N GLU A 35 10.84 -5.24 5.94
CA GLU A 35 9.58 -5.32 5.19
C GLU A 35 9.85 -5.66 3.71
N PRO A 36 8.88 -6.22 2.97
CA PRO A 36 7.54 -6.60 3.43
C PRO A 36 7.52 -7.94 4.18
N VAL A 37 6.65 -8.04 5.18
CA VAL A 37 6.26 -9.33 5.79
C VAL A 37 5.32 -10.08 4.85
N THR A 38 5.81 -11.12 4.17
CA THR A 38 5.04 -11.89 3.17
C THR A 38 4.44 -13.19 3.67
N VAL A 39 4.76 -13.61 4.91
CA VAL A 39 4.27 -14.87 5.51
C VAL A 39 2.76 -14.90 5.73
N VAL A 40 2.13 -13.73 5.78
CA VAL A 40 0.68 -13.56 5.94
C VAL A 40 0.16 -12.55 4.92
N ALA A 41 -1.13 -12.64 4.61
CA ALA A 41 -1.82 -11.64 3.82
C ALA A 41 -1.81 -10.29 4.56
N GLY A 42 -1.54 -9.22 3.84
CA GLY A 42 -1.32 -7.89 4.39
C GLY A 42 -1.43 -6.79 3.35
N VAL A 43 -1.55 -5.57 3.88
CA VAL A 43 -1.65 -4.32 3.11
C VAL A 43 -0.47 -3.42 3.46
N ALA A 44 0.07 -2.73 2.46
CA ALA A 44 1.12 -1.76 2.67
C ALA A 44 0.54 -0.47 3.26
N TRP A 45 1.26 0.11 4.22
CA TRP A 45 0.99 1.44 4.71
C TRP A 45 2.30 2.22 4.79
N MET A 46 2.20 3.52 4.56
CA MET A 46 3.33 4.42 4.55
C MET A 46 3.35 5.26 5.83
N ASP A 47 4.54 5.39 6.42
CA ASP A 47 4.80 6.38 7.44
C ASP A 47 4.98 7.76 6.79
N LEU A 48 4.12 8.73 7.10
CA LEU A 48 4.13 10.05 6.49
C LEU A 48 5.34 10.92 6.90
N GLY A 49 6.02 10.59 8.00
CA GLY A 49 7.20 11.32 8.45
C GLY A 49 8.48 10.90 7.71
N THR A 50 8.53 9.66 7.23
CA THR A 50 9.74 9.08 6.61
C THR A 50 9.56 8.62 5.17
N GLY A 51 8.32 8.38 4.74
CA GLY A 51 8.00 7.80 3.44
C GLY A 51 8.18 6.28 3.37
N TRP A 52 8.67 5.63 4.43
CA TRP A 52 8.89 4.18 4.45
C TRP A 52 7.59 3.39 4.53
N TRP A 53 7.55 2.28 3.81
CA TRP A 53 6.39 1.39 3.73
C TRP A 53 6.56 0.21 4.67
N ASN A 54 5.49 -0.17 5.34
CA ASN A 54 5.44 -1.31 6.25
C ASN A 54 4.20 -2.16 5.93
N THR A 55 4.16 -3.38 6.44
CA THR A 55 3.01 -4.27 6.26
C THR A 55 2.06 -4.14 7.45
N ALA A 56 0.76 -4.21 7.19
CA ALA A 56 -0.26 -4.31 8.22
C ALA A 56 -1.23 -5.45 7.90
N ALA A 57 -1.92 -5.93 8.94
CA ALA A 57 -3.02 -6.85 8.78
C ALA A 57 -4.10 -6.25 7.85
N PRO A 58 -4.81 -7.05 7.04
CA PRO A 58 -5.83 -6.55 6.11
C PRO A 58 -7.00 -5.84 6.81
N THR A 59 -7.21 -6.11 8.09
CA THR A 59 -8.25 -5.51 8.94
C THR A 59 -7.79 -4.24 9.65
N ALA A 60 -6.55 -3.78 9.42
CA ALA A 60 -6.02 -2.58 10.05
C ALA A 60 -6.81 -1.34 9.61
N LYS A 61 -7.21 -0.52 10.60
CA LYS A 61 -7.92 0.74 10.36
C LYS A 61 -6.96 1.91 10.32
N SER A 62 -7.00 2.69 9.25
CA SER A 62 -6.28 3.96 9.11
C SER A 62 -6.88 4.78 7.98
N HIS A 63 -6.39 6.02 7.81
CA HIS A 63 -6.66 6.79 6.60
C HIS A 63 -6.00 6.12 5.39
N TYR A 64 -6.45 6.46 4.19
CA TYR A 64 -5.96 5.90 2.93
C TYR A 64 -5.85 7.00 1.87
N ILE A 65 -5.02 6.76 0.86
CA ILE A 65 -4.89 7.63 -0.32
C ILE A 65 -5.43 6.91 -1.56
N CYS A 66 -6.19 7.63 -2.38
CA CYS A 66 -6.70 7.13 -3.65
C CYS A 66 -5.88 7.70 -4.80
N ALA A 67 -5.54 6.86 -5.77
CA ALA A 67 -5.06 7.28 -7.08
C ALA A 67 -6.19 7.11 -8.11
N LEU A 68 -6.38 8.11 -8.95
CA LEU A 68 -7.32 8.06 -10.07
C LEU A 68 -6.53 8.14 -11.38
N PRO A 69 -7.01 7.52 -12.47
CA PRO A 69 -6.43 7.72 -13.79
C PRO A 69 -6.36 9.22 -14.12
N ALA A 70 -5.23 9.67 -14.66
CA ALA A 70 -5.06 11.05 -15.11
C ALA A 70 -6.02 11.38 -16.26
N TYR A 71 -6.27 10.39 -17.12
CA TYR A 71 -7.26 10.50 -18.19
C TYR A 71 -8.65 10.12 -17.67
N ARG A 72 -9.55 11.10 -17.63
CA ARG A 72 -10.98 10.85 -17.53
C ARG A 72 -11.56 10.95 -18.93
N PRO A 73 -12.09 9.85 -19.51
CA PRO A 73 -12.80 9.94 -20.78
C PRO A 73 -13.90 11.00 -20.65
N ASN A 74 -14.04 11.86 -21.65
CA ASN A 74 -15.21 12.70 -21.73
C ASN A 74 -16.43 11.79 -21.85
N CYS A 75 -17.39 11.97 -20.93
CA CYS A 75 -18.74 11.42 -21.10
C CYS A 75 -19.34 11.93 -22.41
#